data_AF-A0A960SSJ0-F1
#
_entry.id   AF-A0A960SSJ0-F1
#
_cell.length_a   1.000
_cell.length_b   1.000
_cell.length_c   1.000
_cell.angle_alpha   90.00
_cell.angle_beta   90.00
_cell.angle_gamma   90.00
#
_symmetry.space_group_name_H-M   'P 1'
#
loop_
_entity.id
_entity.type
_entity.pdbx_description
1 polymer ?
#
loop_
_entity_poly.entity_id
_entity_poly.type
_entity_poly.pdbx_seq_one_letter_code
_entity_poly.pdbx_strand_id
1 'polypeptide(L)'
;RGHRPDTVKDFRRVLERKDVDAILVATPDHWHALPTVLGCEAGKDVYVEKPLALTIAEGRAMVEAAKRHGRICQMGAQRLSSATYAEAVEFVRSGKLGKVGLTRAWAYLDWINPIGNPPDGNPPAGVDYDLWLGPAPKRPFNPNRFHFNFRWFWNHAGGLMTDWGVHLIQVLLWAMGPDFPQAVMSSGGKYVLEDNSETPDTQITVYEFPTYTLVWEHKVGVSLGLYNRPWGMSFTGTEGTLVINDSGWEILREPRKDSLEPKKFPG
;
A
#
# COMPACT_ATOMS: atom_id res chain seq x y z
N ARG A 1 -18.78 17.29 -19.08
CA ARG A 1 -18.64 16.97 -20.52
C ARG A 1 -17.20 16.59 -20.75
N GLY A 2 -16.92 15.50 -21.48
CA GLY A 2 -15.56 15.07 -21.81
C GLY A 2 -15.51 14.60 -23.25
N HIS A 3 -14.38 14.82 -23.92
CA HIS A 3 -14.06 14.17 -25.19
C HIS A 3 -13.57 12.75 -24.91
N ARG A 4 -13.74 11.84 -25.88
CA ARG A 4 -13.13 10.51 -25.81
C ARG A 4 -11.60 10.69 -25.77
N PRO A 5 -10.88 10.06 -24.83
CA PRO A 5 -9.42 10.17 -24.79
C PRO A 5 -8.79 9.45 -25.99
N ASP A 6 -7.66 9.98 -26.46
CA ASP A 6 -6.79 9.25 -27.37
C ASP A 6 -6.25 8.00 -26.66
N THR A 7 -6.19 6.88 -27.38
CA THR A 7 -5.68 5.62 -26.84
C THR A 7 -4.52 5.13 -27.67
N VAL A 8 -3.46 4.68 -27.02
CA VAL A 8 -2.31 4.02 -27.63
C VAL A 8 -2.04 2.69 -26.94
N LYS A 9 -1.48 1.73 -27.67
CA LYS A 9 -1.17 0.41 -27.13
C LYS A 9 0.02 0.42 -26.17
N ASP A 10 1.04 1.23 -26.47
CA ASP A 10 2.28 1.34 -25.68
C ASP A 10 2.40 2.76 -25.12
N PHE A 11 2.58 2.87 -23.80
CA PHE A 11 2.68 4.14 -23.07
C PHE A 11 3.84 5.01 -23.57
N ARG A 12 4.88 4.42 -24.16
CA ARG A 12 6.04 5.17 -24.69
C ARG A 12 5.62 6.18 -25.76
N ARG A 13 4.52 5.92 -26.49
CA ARG A 13 3.93 6.89 -27.43
C ARG A 13 3.33 8.12 -26.75
N VAL A 14 2.84 7.98 -25.52
CA VAL A 14 2.39 9.12 -24.70
C VAL A 14 3.61 9.95 -24.25
N LEU A 15 4.75 9.32 -23.98
CA LEU A 15 5.95 10.04 -23.56
C LEU A 15 6.54 10.92 -24.69
N GLU A 16 6.38 10.51 -25.94
CA GLU A 16 6.79 11.27 -27.14
C GLU A 16 5.93 12.52 -27.39
N ARG A 17 4.75 12.62 -26.78
CA ARG A 17 3.81 13.74 -26.98
C ARG A 17 4.31 15.01 -26.29
N LYS A 18 4.41 16.10 -27.06
CA LYS A 18 4.83 17.42 -26.54
C LYS A 18 3.69 18.19 -25.87
N ASP A 19 2.45 17.77 -26.07
CA ASP A 19 1.24 18.36 -25.51
C ASP A 19 0.79 17.70 -24.19
N VAL A 20 1.63 16.83 -23.62
CA VAL A 20 1.40 16.16 -22.32
C VAL A 20 2.46 16.65 -21.33
N ASP A 21 2.03 17.26 -20.23
CA ASP A 21 2.93 17.78 -19.18
C ASP A 21 3.19 16.76 -18.07
N ALA A 22 2.19 15.93 -17.75
CA ALA A 22 2.24 14.96 -16.66
C ALA A 22 1.58 13.64 -17.04
N ILE A 23 2.00 12.56 -16.38
CA ILE A 23 1.44 11.21 -16.56
C ILE A 23 0.94 10.64 -15.23
N LEU A 24 -0.13 9.84 -15.30
CA LEU A 24 -0.62 9.02 -14.20
C LEU A 24 -0.32 7.55 -14.50
N VAL A 25 0.48 6.93 -13.65
CA VAL A 25 0.88 5.52 -13.75
C VAL A 25 -0.01 4.69 -12.82
N ALA A 26 -1.03 4.06 -13.41
CA ALA A 26 -1.96 3.14 -12.74
C ALA A 26 -1.91 1.74 -13.37
N THR A 27 -0.70 1.28 -13.69
CA THR A 27 -0.44 -0.06 -14.20
C THR A 27 -0.39 -1.07 -13.05
N PRO A 28 -0.18 -2.38 -13.30
CA PRO A 28 0.24 -3.29 -12.24
C PRO A 28 1.59 -2.88 -11.60
N ASP A 29 1.85 -3.33 -10.38
CA ASP A 29 2.98 -2.88 -9.56
C ASP A 29 4.34 -3.14 -10.24
N HIS A 30 4.51 -4.30 -10.90
CA HIS A 30 5.74 -4.62 -11.65
C HIS A 30 6.03 -3.65 -12.80
N TRP A 31 5.04 -2.88 -13.24
CA TRP A 31 5.26 -1.87 -14.26
C TRP A 31 5.62 -0.51 -13.68
N HIS A 32 5.24 -0.15 -12.45
CA HIS A 32 5.28 1.24 -11.95
C HIS A 32 6.60 1.98 -12.19
N ALA A 33 7.73 1.30 -11.97
CA ALA A 33 9.03 1.92 -12.05
C ALA A 33 9.40 2.41 -13.46
N LEU A 34 9.11 1.62 -14.49
CA LEU A 34 9.56 1.92 -15.85
C LEU A 34 8.87 3.15 -16.47
N PRO A 35 7.53 3.27 -16.50
CA PRO A 35 6.85 4.48 -16.96
C PRO A 35 7.19 5.69 -16.11
N THR A 36 7.46 5.51 -14.81
CA THR A 36 7.87 6.62 -13.94
C THR A 36 9.25 7.15 -14.33
N VAL A 37 10.25 6.27 -14.44
CA VAL A 37 11.62 6.67 -14.82
C VAL A 37 11.64 7.25 -16.23
N LEU A 38 11.03 6.57 -17.21
CA LEU A 38 10.98 7.03 -18.59
C LEU A 38 10.14 8.31 -18.73
N GLY A 39 9.08 8.46 -17.95
CA GLY A 39 8.30 9.69 -17.87
C GLY A 39 9.16 10.86 -17.41
N CYS A 40 9.96 10.66 -16.36
CA CYS A 40 10.88 11.67 -15.87
C CYS A 40 11.92 12.06 -16.92
N GLU A 41 12.53 11.07 -17.59
CA GLU A 41 13.50 11.28 -18.67
C GLU A 41 12.90 12.04 -19.86
N ALA A 42 11.62 11.78 -20.17
CA ALA A 42 10.86 12.49 -21.20
C ALA A 42 10.36 13.89 -20.77
N GLY A 43 10.77 14.36 -19.58
CA GLY A 43 10.40 15.68 -19.07
C GLY A 43 9.00 15.78 -18.47
N LYS A 44 8.34 14.66 -18.17
CA LYS A 44 6.99 14.62 -17.59
C LYS A 44 7.03 14.62 -16.07
N ASP A 45 6.08 15.32 -15.44
CA ASP A 45 5.77 15.09 -14.03
C ASP A 45 4.97 13.78 -13.88
N VAL A 46 5.12 13.09 -12.75
CA VAL A 46 4.57 11.73 -12.57
C VAL A 46 3.75 11.60 -11.30
N TYR A 47 2.51 11.17 -11.44
CA TYR A 47 1.75 10.58 -10.34
C TYR A 47 1.73 9.06 -10.52
N VAL A 48 2.22 8.30 -9.55
CA VAL A 48 2.27 6.83 -9.61
C VAL A 48 1.39 6.25 -8.51
N GLU A 49 0.48 5.35 -8.86
CA GLU A 49 -0.39 4.70 -7.86
C GLU A 49 0.44 3.87 -6.87
N LYS A 50 -0.13 3.67 -5.67
CA LYS A 50 0.42 2.70 -4.73
C LYS A 50 0.16 1.27 -5.22
N PRO A 51 0.99 0.29 -4.81
CA PRO A 51 2.27 0.42 -4.11
C PRO A 51 3.36 1.02 -5.02
N LEU A 52 4.33 1.76 -4.48
CA LEU A 52 5.29 2.53 -5.31
C LEU A 52 6.00 1.70 -6.40
N ALA A 53 6.51 0.53 -6.03
CA ALA A 53 7.33 -0.33 -6.87
C ALA A 53 7.32 -1.77 -6.32
N LEU A 54 7.80 -2.74 -7.12
CA LEU A 54 7.93 -4.14 -6.70
C LEU A 54 9.16 -4.34 -5.81
N THR A 55 10.25 -3.60 -6.08
CA THR A 55 11.50 -3.71 -5.31
C THR A 55 11.98 -2.37 -4.75
N ILE A 56 12.81 -2.43 -3.69
CA ILE A 56 13.47 -1.24 -3.13
C ILE A 56 14.39 -0.58 -4.17
N ALA A 57 15.07 -1.37 -5.01
CA ALA A 57 15.97 -0.85 -6.04
C ALA A 57 15.21 -0.04 -7.10
N GLU A 58 14.06 -0.52 -7.53
CA GLU A 58 13.16 0.21 -8.42
C GLU A 58 12.70 1.54 -7.82
N GLY A 59 12.22 1.53 -6.56
CA GLY A 59 11.82 2.76 -5.87
C GLY A 59 12.96 3.79 -5.78
N ARG A 60 14.19 3.34 -5.50
CA ARG A 60 15.38 4.20 -5.52
C ARG A 60 15.65 4.77 -6.92
N ALA A 61 15.55 3.96 -7.96
CA ALA A 61 15.73 4.41 -9.34
C ALA A 61 14.71 5.48 -9.74
N MET A 62 13.44 5.34 -9.30
CA MET A 62 12.39 6.35 -9.53
C MET A 62 12.72 7.69 -8.86
N VAL A 63 13.17 7.66 -7.60
CA VAL A 63 13.59 8.88 -6.88
C VAL A 63 14.78 9.56 -7.56
N GLU A 64 15.78 8.78 -7.97
CA GLU A 64 16.96 9.32 -8.65
C GLU A 64 16.62 9.90 -10.02
N ALA A 65 15.71 9.28 -10.78
CA ALA A 65 15.22 9.83 -12.04
C ALA A 65 14.49 11.17 -11.84
N ALA A 66 13.58 11.24 -10.86
CA ALA A 66 12.86 12.47 -10.54
C ALA A 66 13.82 13.62 -10.21
N LYS A 67 14.83 13.36 -9.36
CA LYS A 67 15.85 14.34 -8.99
C LYS A 67 16.72 14.76 -10.18
N ARG A 68 17.25 13.78 -10.92
CA ARG A 68 18.15 14.02 -12.06
C ARG A 68 17.52 14.89 -13.14
N HIS A 69 16.24 14.67 -13.42
CA HIS A 69 15.49 15.37 -14.46
C HIS A 69 14.66 16.54 -13.92
N GLY A 70 14.76 16.86 -12.62
CA GLY A 70 14.05 17.96 -11.97
C GLY A 70 12.54 17.88 -12.18
N ARG A 71 11.95 16.70 -11.97
CA ARG A 71 10.51 16.41 -12.16
C ARG A 71 9.80 16.29 -10.82
N ILE A 72 8.51 16.63 -10.81
CA ILE A 72 7.63 16.40 -9.67
C ILE A 72 7.11 14.97 -9.75
N CYS A 73 7.38 14.18 -8.72
CA CYS A 73 6.86 12.82 -8.59
C CYS A 73 6.11 12.65 -7.27
N GLN A 74 4.92 12.06 -7.35
CA GLN A 74 4.08 11.74 -6.20
C GLN A 74 3.56 10.31 -6.28
N MET A 75 3.67 9.56 -5.17
CA MET A 75 2.94 8.31 -5.01
C MET A 75 1.51 8.57 -4.54
N GLY A 76 0.55 7.83 -5.08
CA GLY A 76 -0.86 7.87 -4.68
C GLY A 76 -1.08 7.29 -3.29
N ALA A 77 -1.09 8.17 -2.29
CA ALA A 77 -1.27 7.87 -0.87
C ALA A 77 -2.48 8.62 -0.30
N GLN A 78 -3.70 8.23 -0.71
CA GLN A 78 -4.90 9.06 -0.53
C GLN A 78 -5.24 9.38 0.93
N ARG A 79 -4.90 8.49 1.89
CA ARG A 79 -5.17 8.74 3.32
C ARG A 79 -4.42 9.94 3.88
N LEU A 80 -3.28 10.30 3.30
CA LEU A 80 -2.52 11.48 3.71
C LEU A 80 -3.23 12.80 3.35
N SER A 81 -4.25 12.75 2.48
CA SER A 81 -5.08 13.90 2.11
C SER A 81 -6.41 13.98 2.88
N SER A 82 -6.66 13.06 3.81
CA SER A 82 -7.91 13.03 4.58
C SER A 82 -7.79 13.82 5.88
N ALA A 83 -8.77 14.70 6.10
CA ALA A 83 -8.88 15.50 7.33
C ALA A 83 -9.00 14.62 8.58
N THR A 84 -9.78 13.55 8.52
CA THR A 84 -9.97 12.59 9.62
C THR A 84 -8.64 11.99 10.08
N TYR A 85 -7.80 11.57 9.13
CA TYR A 85 -6.48 11.04 9.45
C TYR A 85 -5.53 12.13 9.95
N ALA A 86 -5.60 13.34 9.38
CA ALA A 86 -4.81 14.48 9.83
C ALA A 86 -5.12 14.87 11.29
N GLU A 87 -6.39 14.95 11.66
CA GLU A 87 -6.81 15.27 13.03
C GLU A 87 -6.33 14.24 14.05
N ALA A 88 -6.44 12.94 13.72
CA ALA A 88 -5.95 11.87 14.58
C ALA A 88 -4.42 11.90 14.73
N VAL A 89 -3.70 12.17 13.64
CA VAL A 89 -2.25 12.33 13.63
C VAL A 89 -1.82 13.50 14.53
N GLU A 90 -2.50 14.65 14.42
CA GLU A 90 -2.24 15.80 15.29
C GLU A 90 -2.55 15.49 16.76
N PHE A 91 -3.58 14.68 17.04
CA PHE A 91 -3.84 14.20 18.40
C PHE A 91 -2.69 13.35 18.94
N VAL A 92 -2.18 12.38 18.16
CA VAL A 92 -1.01 11.58 18.55
C VAL A 92 0.19 12.48 18.85
N ARG A 93 0.48 13.42 17.95
CA ARG A 93 1.60 14.37 18.08
C ARG A 93 1.46 15.36 19.24
N SER A 94 0.24 15.63 19.69
CA SER A 94 -0.02 16.50 20.85
C SER A 94 0.54 15.95 22.16
N GLY A 95 0.96 14.68 22.21
CA GLY A 95 1.52 14.04 23.39
C GLY A 95 0.46 13.62 24.43
N LYS A 96 -0.82 13.83 24.15
CA LYS A 96 -1.94 13.50 25.05
C LYS A 96 -2.03 12.00 25.37
N LEU A 97 -1.60 11.12 24.46
CA LEU A 97 -1.50 9.67 24.70
C LEU A 97 -0.34 9.30 25.65
N GLY A 98 0.47 10.27 26.09
CA GLY A 98 1.72 10.02 26.78
C GLY A 98 2.77 9.43 25.83
N LYS A 99 3.65 8.57 26.35
CA LYS A 99 4.69 7.93 25.53
C LYS A 99 4.09 6.77 24.73
N VAL A 100 3.98 6.93 23.41
CA VAL A 100 3.56 5.86 22.49
C VAL A 100 4.70 4.86 22.31
N GLY A 101 4.51 3.63 22.80
CA GLY A 101 5.51 2.56 22.72
C GLY A 101 5.18 1.48 21.70
N LEU A 102 3.92 1.43 21.24
CA LEU A 102 3.44 0.43 20.29
C LEU A 102 2.47 1.07 19.30
N THR A 103 2.72 0.82 18.03
CA THR A 103 1.77 1.11 16.95
C THR A 103 1.41 -0.19 16.24
N ARG A 104 0.16 -0.30 15.80
CA ARG A 104 -0.30 -1.45 15.01
C ARG A 104 -1.05 -0.99 13.79
N ALA A 105 -0.87 -1.69 12.68
CA ALA A 105 -1.73 -1.62 11.50
C ALA A 105 -2.20 -3.03 11.18
N TRP A 106 -3.49 -3.21 10.90
CA TRP A 106 -4.06 -4.51 10.58
C TRP A 106 -5.02 -4.49 9.41
N ALA A 107 -5.10 -5.63 8.70
CA ALA A 107 -6.10 -5.89 7.66
C ALA A 107 -6.62 -7.34 7.73
N TYR A 108 -7.86 -7.49 8.19
CA TYR A 108 -8.58 -8.75 8.32
C TYR A 108 -9.67 -8.70 7.25
N LEU A 109 -9.49 -9.49 6.19
CA LEU A 109 -10.24 -9.34 4.93
C LEU A 109 -10.98 -10.64 4.60
N ASP A 110 -12.29 -10.65 4.83
CA ASP A 110 -13.19 -11.77 4.51
C ASP A 110 -13.66 -11.80 3.05
N TRP A 111 -13.54 -10.67 2.34
CA TRP A 111 -13.89 -10.56 0.93
C TRP A 111 -12.83 -11.16 -0.01
N ILE A 112 -11.63 -11.44 0.50
CA ILE A 112 -10.60 -12.17 -0.25
C ILE A 112 -10.92 -13.66 -0.15
N ASN A 113 -11.28 -14.23 -1.29
CA ASN A 113 -11.68 -15.62 -1.43
C ASN A 113 -10.65 -16.40 -2.27
N PRO A 114 -10.58 -17.73 -2.12
CA PRO A 114 -9.73 -18.56 -2.97
C PRO A 114 -10.01 -18.31 -4.45
N ILE A 115 -8.95 -18.11 -5.24
CA ILE A 115 -9.05 -17.85 -6.69
C ILE A 115 -8.95 -19.14 -7.53
N GLY A 116 -8.81 -20.30 -6.89
CA GLY A 116 -8.68 -21.61 -7.54
C GLY A 116 -7.33 -21.84 -8.23
N ASN A 117 -7.27 -22.92 -9.03
CA ASN A 117 -6.04 -23.39 -9.67
C ASN A 117 -6.26 -23.65 -11.19
N PRO A 118 -6.69 -22.66 -11.98
CA PRO A 118 -6.89 -22.85 -13.40
C PRO A 118 -5.56 -23.19 -14.08
N PRO A 119 -5.56 -24.09 -15.08
CA PRO A 119 -4.37 -24.35 -15.87
C PRO A 119 -3.97 -23.10 -16.65
N ASP A 120 -2.72 -23.09 -17.09
CA ASP A 120 -2.25 -22.09 -18.04
C ASP A 120 -3.01 -22.22 -19.37
N GLY A 121 -3.12 -21.10 -20.07
CA GLY A 121 -3.88 -21.02 -21.31
C GLY A 121 -3.40 -19.90 -22.22
N ASN A 122 -4.25 -19.53 -23.18
CA ASN A 122 -3.99 -18.42 -24.08
C ASN A 122 -4.51 -17.11 -23.49
N PRO A 123 -3.82 -15.98 -23.72
CA PRO A 123 -4.34 -14.68 -23.31
C PRO A 123 -5.65 -14.36 -24.07
N PRO A 124 -6.55 -13.55 -23.48
CA PRO A 124 -7.79 -13.14 -24.14
C PRO A 124 -7.54 -12.41 -25.46
N ALA A 125 -8.50 -12.46 -26.37
CA ALA A 125 -8.41 -11.75 -27.65
C ALA A 125 -8.15 -10.24 -27.44
N GLY A 126 -7.16 -9.70 -28.15
CA GLY A 126 -6.75 -8.29 -28.05
C GLY A 126 -5.74 -7.98 -26.94
N VAL A 127 -5.41 -8.95 -26.06
CA VAL A 127 -4.38 -8.78 -25.03
C VAL A 127 -3.00 -9.05 -25.62
N ASP A 128 -2.13 -8.04 -25.56
CA ASP A 128 -0.70 -8.24 -25.77
C ASP A 128 -0.06 -8.65 -24.45
N TYR A 129 0.06 -9.96 -24.26
CA TYR A 129 0.53 -10.51 -22.99
C TYR A 129 2.04 -10.30 -22.77
N ASP A 130 2.84 -10.27 -23.84
CA ASP A 130 4.26 -9.95 -23.73
C ASP A 130 4.47 -8.52 -23.24
N LEU A 131 3.68 -7.57 -23.77
CA LEU A 131 3.68 -6.20 -23.27
C LEU A 131 3.10 -6.11 -21.85
N TRP A 132 2.08 -6.90 -21.50
CA TRP A 132 1.54 -6.90 -20.14
C TRP A 132 2.56 -7.44 -19.12
N LEU A 133 3.27 -8.52 -19.45
CA LEU A 133 4.35 -9.08 -18.62
C LEU A 133 5.45 -8.05 -18.41
N GLY A 134 5.89 -7.40 -19.49
CA GLY A 134 6.85 -6.31 -19.41
C GLY A 134 8.16 -6.73 -18.75
N PRO A 135 8.57 -6.10 -17.63
CA PRO A 135 9.80 -6.47 -16.92
C PRO A 135 9.69 -7.77 -16.10
N ALA A 136 8.49 -8.31 -15.91
CA ALA A 136 8.32 -9.55 -15.14
C ALA A 136 8.90 -10.77 -15.89
N PRO A 137 9.34 -11.82 -15.19
CA PRO A 137 9.82 -13.05 -15.83
C PRO A 137 8.79 -13.63 -16.80
N LYS A 138 9.25 -14.09 -17.96
CA LYS A 138 8.38 -14.76 -18.95
C LYS A 138 7.72 -15.99 -18.33
N ARG A 139 6.40 -16.08 -18.46
CA ARG A 139 5.59 -17.23 -18.06
C ARG A 139 4.43 -17.43 -19.03
N PRO A 140 3.85 -18.63 -19.12
CA PRO A 140 2.57 -18.82 -19.79
C PRO A 140 1.48 -17.92 -19.21
N PHE A 141 0.44 -17.64 -20.00
CA PHE A 141 -0.71 -16.89 -19.50
C PHE A 141 -1.50 -17.74 -18.51
N ASN A 142 -1.81 -17.17 -17.35
CA ASN A 142 -2.72 -17.74 -16.38
C ASN A 142 -3.75 -16.67 -15.97
N PRO A 143 -5.06 -16.96 -16.02
CA PRO A 143 -6.08 -15.95 -15.70
C PRO A 143 -5.96 -15.43 -14.26
N ASN A 144 -5.44 -16.24 -13.32
CA ASN A 144 -5.23 -15.80 -11.94
C ASN A 144 -4.05 -14.84 -11.80
N ARG A 145 -3.06 -14.86 -12.70
CA ARG A 145 -1.94 -13.91 -12.64
C ARG A 145 -2.29 -12.58 -13.30
N PHE A 146 -3.41 -12.51 -14.00
CA PHE A 146 -3.81 -11.38 -14.82
C PHE A 146 -4.79 -10.44 -14.09
N HIS A 147 -4.77 -9.15 -14.47
CA HIS A 147 -5.59 -8.10 -13.84
C HIS A 147 -5.64 -8.20 -12.31
N PHE A 148 -6.77 -7.92 -11.65
CA PHE A 148 -6.87 -7.73 -10.19
C PHE A 148 -6.05 -8.71 -9.33
N ASN A 149 -5.99 -9.98 -9.71
CA ASN A 149 -5.31 -11.04 -8.95
C ASN A 149 -3.78 -11.03 -9.08
N PHE A 150 -3.17 -10.24 -9.98
CA PHE A 150 -1.71 -10.10 -10.09
C PHE A 150 -1.06 -9.79 -8.73
N ARG A 151 -1.83 -9.14 -7.84
CA ARG A 151 -1.44 -8.72 -6.48
C ARG A 151 -0.89 -9.84 -5.62
N TRP A 152 -1.30 -11.08 -5.90
CA TRP A 152 -1.01 -12.25 -5.08
C TRP A 152 0.16 -13.10 -5.59
N PHE A 153 0.92 -12.57 -6.56
CA PHE A 153 2.02 -13.28 -7.21
C PHE A 153 3.31 -12.46 -7.17
N TRP A 154 4.40 -13.08 -6.71
CA TRP A 154 5.66 -12.39 -6.39
C TRP A 154 6.33 -11.73 -7.59
N ASN A 155 6.05 -12.23 -8.80
CA ASN A 155 6.58 -11.64 -10.03
C ASN A 155 5.90 -10.31 -10.40
N HIS A 156 4.74 -10.01 -9.81
CA HIS A 156 3.89 -8.88 -10.19
C HIS A 156 3.66 -7.90 -9.04
N ALA A 157 3.65 -8.37 -7.80
CA ALA A 157 3.37 -7.57 -6.61
C ALA A 157 3.93 -8.22 -5.32
N GLY A 158 3.80 -7.54 -4.18
CA GLY A 158 4.24 -8.03 -2.87
C GLY A 158 3.12 -8.50 -1.93
N GLY A 159 1.91 -8.75 -2.44
CA GLY A 159 0.79 -9.23 -1.63
C GLY A 159 0.18 -8.18 -0.71
N LEU A 160 -0.60 -8.64 0.27
CA LEU A 160 -1.37 -7.79 1.19
C LEU A 160 -0.51 -6.81 1.98
N MET A 161 0.70 -7.20 2.39
CA MET A 161 1.59 -6.27 3.08
C MET A 161 1.95 -5.06 2.21
N THR A 162 2.18 -5.25 0.91
CA THR A 162 2.46 -4.11 0.03
C THR A 162 1.20 -3.37 -0.40
N ASP A 163 0.09 -4.09 -0.61
CA ASP A 163 -1.16 -3.51 -1.13
C ASP A 163 -1.96 -2.74 -0.07
N TRP A 164 -2.10 -3.33 1.13
CA TRP A 164 -2.80 -2.78 2.29
C TRP A 164 -1.85 -2.21 3.36
N GLY A 165 -0.64 -2.76 3.50
CA GLY A 165 0.30 -2.23 4.48
C GLY A 165 0.76 -0.81 4.13
N VAL A 166 1.04 -0.50 2.85
CA VAL A 166 1.39 0.88 2.41
C VAL A 166 0.34 1.89 2.84
N HIS A 167 -0.91 1.46 2.78
CA HIS A 167 -2.10 2.23 3.07
C HIS A 167 -2.20 2.65 4.54
N LEU A 168 -1.76 1.79 5.47
CA LEU A 168 -1.94 1.94 6.91
C LEU A 168 -0.63 2.30 7.62
N ILE A 169 0.47 1.62 7.28
CA ILE A 169 1.80 1.87 7.86
C ILE A 169 2.23 3.32 7.59
N GLN A 170 1.90 3.88 6.43
CA GLN A 170 2.25 5.26 6.11
C GLN A 170 1.61 6.28 7.07
N VAL A 171 0.39 6.04 7.55
CA VAL A 171 -0.27 6.92 8.54
C VAL A 171 0.41 6.77 9.91
N LEU A 172 0.80 5.55 10.29
CA LEU A 172 1.57 5.32 11.51
C LEU A 172 2.90 6.10 11.49
N LEU A 173 3.65 5.99 10.38
CA LEU A 173 4.90 6.73 10.20
C LEU A 173 4.68 8.23 10.14
N TRP A 174 3.57 8.70 9.55
CA TRP A 174 3.22 10.10 9.56
C TRP A 174 3.03 10.63 10.98
N ALA A 175 2.30 9.92 11.83
CA ALA A 175 2.08 10.32 13.22
C ALA A 175 3.34 10.23 14.09
N MET A 176 4.12 9.14 13.95
CA MET A 176 5.30 8.88 14.79
C MET A 176 6.57 9.62 14.35
N GLY A 177 6.56 10.22 13.15
CA GLY A 177 7.74 10.80 12.52
C GLY A 177 8.37 9.79 11.56
N PRO A 178 8.42 10.07 10.24
CA PRO A 178 8.88 9.10 9.27
C PRO A 178 10.39 8.87 9.40
N ASP A 179 10.77 7.64 9.72
CA ASP A 179 12.16 7.19 9.79
C ASP A 179 12.27 5.72 9.32
N PHE A 180 13.48 5.19 9.23
CA PHE A 180 13.74 3.78 8.96
C PHE A 180 13.74 2.95 10.25
N PRO A 181 13.20 1.72 10.23
CA PRO A 181 13.35 0.81 11.35
C PRO A 181 14.80 0.36 11.52
N GLN A 182 15.22 0.09 12.76
CA GLN A 182 16.53 -0.47 13.10
C GLN A 182 16.63 -1.96 12.76
N ALA A 183 15.51 -2.69 12.90
CA ALA A 183 15.41 -4.10 12.57
C ALA A 183 13.97 -4.45 12.14
N VAL A 184 13.85 -5.53 11.37
CA VAL A 184 12.56 -6.05 10.91
C VAL A 184 12.56 -7.57 11.04
N MET A 185 11.48 -8.12 11.59
CA MET A 185 11.20 -9.56 11.61
C MET A 185 9.81 -9.80 11.03
N SER A 186 9.66 -10.80 10.17
CA SER A 186 8.35 -11.21 9.65
C SER A 186 8.16 -12.71 9.77
N SER A 187 6.95 -13.12 10.12
CA SER A 187 6.50 -14.50 10.06
C SER A 187 5.14 -14.56 9.38
N GLY A 188 4.94 -15.55 8.52
CA GLY A 188 3.70 -15.68 7.77
C GLY A 188 3.79 -16.75 6.69
N GLY A 189 2.67 -17.01 6.06
CA GLY A 189 2.55 -18.01 5.03
C GLY A 189 1.14 -18.07 4.48
N LYS A 190 0.88 -19.15 3.77
CA LYS A 190 -0.43 -19.46 3.21
C LYS A 190 -1.03 -20.60 4.01
N TYR A 191 -1.96 -20.28 4.91
CA TYR A 191 -2.53 -21.21 5.88
C TYR A 191 -4.04 -21.41 5.74
N VAL A 192 -4.71 -20.56 4.95
CA VAL A 192 -6.18 -20.51 4.81
C VAL A 192 -6.59 -20.73 3.36
N LEU A 193 -5.92 -20.09 2.41
CA LEU A 193 -6.27 -20.18 0.99
C LEU A 193 -5.66 -21.43 0.35
N GLU A 194 -6.49 -22.21 -0.33
CA GLU A 194 -6.07 -23.37 -1.12
C GLU A 194 -6.20 -23.08 -2.63
N ASP A 195 -5.30 -22.24 -3.14
CA ASP A 195 -5.28 -21.83 -4.56
C ASP A 195 -3.85 -21.65 -5.09
N ASN A 196 -3.69 -21.05 -6.28
CA ASN A 196 -2.38 -20.87 -6.89
C ASN A 196 -1.69 -19.54 -6.55
N SER A 197 -2.26 -18.70 -5.68
CA SER A 197 -1.58 -17.50 -5.18
C SER A 197 -0.29 -17.84 -4.41
N GLU A 198 0.67 -16.92 -4.41
CA GLU A 198 2.02 -17.15 -3.88
C GLU A 198 2.32 -16.32 -2.62
N THR A 199 1.64 -15.19 -2.44
CA THR A 199 1.86 -14.29 -1.29
C THR A 199 1.16 -14.80 -0.03
N PRO A 200 1.62 -14.44 1.19
CA PRO A 200 1.00 -14.86 2.43
C PRO A 200 -0.46 -14.44 2.50
N ASP A 201 -1.31 -15.32 3.05
CA ASP A 201 -2.69 -15.00 3.43
C ASP A 201 -2.79 -14.61 4.92
N THR A 202 -1.75 -14.94 5.68
CA THR A 202 -1.60 -14.66 7.10
C THR A 202 -0.16 -14.25 7.34
N GLN A 203 0.06 -13.03 7.86
CA GLN A 203 1.40 -12.53 8.13
C GLN A 203 1.37 -11.56 9.31
N ILE A 204 2.42 -11.61 10.11
CA ILE A 204 2.77 -10.60 11.10
C ILE A 204 4.19 -10.12 10.83
N THR A 205 4.38 -8.82 10.80
CA THR A 205 5.69 -8.18 10.66
C THR A 205 5.89 -7.19 11.78
N VAL A 206 7.03 -7.27 12.45
CA VAL A 206 7.46 -6.40 13.53
C VAL A 206 8.61 -5.54 13.02
N TYR A 207 8.45 -4.23 13.16
CA TYR A 207 9.46 -3.22 12.84
C TYR A 207 9.90 -2.56 14.14
N GLU A 208 11.20 -2.60 14.42
CA GLU A 208 11.81 -1.98 15.59
C GLU A 208 12.24 -0.56 15.25
N PHE A 209 11.73 0.43 15.97
CA PHE A 209 12.17 1.82 15.92
C PHE A 209 12.88 2.20 17.23
N PRO A 210 13.69 3.27 17.26
CA PRO A 210 14.45 3.65 18.44
C PRO A 210 13.63 3.83 19.74
N THR A 211 12.35 4.17 19.62
CA THR A 211 11.49 4.51 20.78
C THR A 211 10.18 3.74 20.84
N TYR A 212 9.83 2.96 19.80
CA TYR A 212 8.56 2.23 19.72
C TYR A 212 8.67 1.01 18.80
N THR A 213 7.70 0.11 18.89
CA THR A 213 7.52 -1.00 17.95
C THR A 213 6.34 -0.71 17.01
N LEU A 214 6.49 -1.00 15.73
CA LEU A 214 5.37 -1.05 14.78
C LEU A 214 5.08 -2.51 14.42
N VAL A 215 3.81 -2.90 14.49
CA VAL A 215 3.36 -4.22 14.03
C VAL A 215 2.41 -4.05 12.85
N TRP A 216 2.72 -4.74 11.76
CA TRP A 216 1.78 -5.03 10.69
C TRP A 216 1.23 -6.44 10.90
N GLU A 217 -0.08 -6.62 10.73
CA GLU A 217 -0.67 -7.95 10.65
C GLU A 217 -1.79 -8.01 9.61
N HIS A 218 -1.91 -9.12 8.91
CA HIS A 218 -3.09 -9.38 8.11
C HIS A 218 -3.52 -10.83 8.20
N LYS A 219 -4.81 -11.05 7.93
CA LYS A 219 -5.40 -12.37 7.85
C LYS A 219 -6.55 -12.36 6.84
N VAL A 220 -6.52 -13.30 5.91
CA VAL A 220 -7.59 -13.53 4.95
C VAL A 220 -8.68 -14.44 5.55
N GLY A 221 -9.92 -14.27 5.09
CA GLY A 221 -11.06 -15.13 5.40
C GLY A 221 -11.81 -14.78 6.68
N VAL A 222 -11.43 -13.68 7.34
CA VAL A 222 -12.11 -13.15 8.54
C VAL A 222 -12.16 -11.64 8.50
N SER A 223 -13.19 -11.02 9.07
CA SER A 223 -13.34 -9.56 9.17
C SER A 223 -13.43 -9.05 10.61
N LEU A 224 -13.49 -9.95 11.59
CA LEU A 224 -13.38 -9.57 13.00
C LEU A 224 -11.90 -9.30 13.35
N GLY A 225 -11.44 -8.11 13.01
CA GLY A 225 -10.09 -7.63 13.33
C GLY A 225 -9.97 -7.02 14.72
N LEU A 226 -8.83 -6.38 14.98
CA LEU A 226 -8.60 -5.70 16.24
C LEU A 226 -9.60 -4.57 16.48
N TYR A 227 -9.93 -4.34 17.74
CA TYR A 227 -10.87 -3.28 18.17
C TYR A 227 -12.24 -3.35 17.45
N ASN A 228 -12.66 -4.55 17.04
CA ASN A 228 -13.87 -4.78 16.26
C ASN A 228 -13.90 -4.00 14.93
N ARG A 229 -12.73 -3.81 14.30
CA ARG A 229 -12.58 -3.19 12.98
C ARG A 229 -11.85 -4.17 12.06
N PRO A 230 -12.37 -4.44 10.84
CA PRO A 230 -11.70 -5.33 9.89
C PRO A 230 -10.32 -4.83 9.49
N TRP A 231 -10.15 -3.53 9.33
CA TRP A 231 -8.84 -2.90 9.19
C TRP A 231 -8.75 -1.64 10.03
N GLY A 232 -7.53 -1.24 10.33
CA GLY A 232 -7.28 -0.01 11.06
C GLY A 232 -5.86 0.12 11.55
N MET A 233 -5.67 1.16 12.35
CA MET A 233 -4.42 1.47 13.00
C MET A 233 -4.66 1.81 14.47
N SER A 234 -3.67 1.56 15.31
CA SER A 234 -3.67 2.01 16.70
C SER A 234 -2.33 2.57 17.14
N PHE A 235 -2.42 3.50 18.11
CA PHE A 235 -1.30 4.12 18.80
C PHE A 235 -1.52 3.91 20.30
N THR A 236 -0.75 3.00 20.91
CA THR A 236 -0.85 2.68 22.33
C THR A 236 0.22 3.45 23.09
N GLY A 237 -0.24 4.41 23.89
CA GLY A 237 0.60 5.21 24.78
C GLY A 237 0.33 4.93 26.26
N THR A 238 1.14 5.55 27.13
CA THR A 238 1.08 5.34 28.58
C THR A 238 -0.20 5.86 29.24
N GLU A 239 -0.94 6.73 28.55
CA GLU A 239 -2.16 7.37 29.07
C GLU A 239 -3.44 6.91 28.36
N GLY A 240 -3.32 6.25 27.21
CA GLY A 240 -4.45 5.74 26.44
C GLY A 240 -4.05 5.18 25.08
N THR A 241 -5.04 4.66 24.35
CA THR A 241 -4.87 4.16 22.99
C THR A 241 -5.76 4.94 22.02
N LEU A 242 -5.20 5.42 20.91
CA LEU A 242 -5.98 5.90 19.77
C LEU A 242 -6.18 4.76 18.77
N VAL A 243 -7.40 4.58 18.26
CA VAL A 243 -7.77 3.60 17.23
C VAL A 243 -8.43 4.31 16.07
N ILE A 244 -8.00 4.06 14.83
CA ILE A 244 -8.48 4.77 13.63
C ILE A 244 -8.62 3.84 12.42
N ASN A 245 -9.66 4.08 11.61
CA ASN A 245 -9.82 3.58 10.24
C ASN A 245 -10.70 4.56 9.44
N ASP A 246 -11.19 4.14 8.27
CA ASP A 246 -12.00 4.99 7.38
C ASP A 246 -13.37 5.39 7.98
N SER A 247 -13.82 4.74 9.05
CA SER A 247 -15.06 5.10 9.76
C SER A 247 -14.87 6.16 10.84
N GLY A 248 -13.63 6.63 11.06
CA GLY A 248 -13.27 7.60 12.07
C GLY A 248 -12.28 7.07 13.11
N TRP A 249 -12.12 7.80 14.21
CA TRP A 249 -11.15 7.47 15.25
C TRP A 249 -11.72 7.59 16.66
N GLU A 250 -11.13 6.87 17.61
CA GLU A 250 -11.54 6.91 18.99
C GLU A 250 -10.36 6.85 19.96
N ILE A 251 -10.57 7.41 21.15
CA ILE A 251 -9.67 7.35 22.28
C ILE A 251 -10.22 6.30 23.24
N LEU A 252 -9.40 5.32 23.58
CA LEU A 252 -9.64 4.34 24.60
C LEU A 252 -8.79 4.71 25.82
N ARG A 253 -9.44 4.87 26.97
CA ARG A 253 -8.80 5.21 28.24
C ARG A 253 -8.17 3.98 28.88
N GLU A 254 -6.99 4.15 29.46
CA GLU A 254 -6.40 3.14 30.35
C GLU A 254 -7.19 3.03 31.66
N PRO A 255 -7.66 1.83 32.09
CA PRO A 255 -8.58 1.71 33.23
C PRO A 255 -8.09 2.31 34.56
N ARG A 256 -6.77 2.45 34.74
CA ARG A 256 -6.15 2.99 35.96
C ARG A 256 -5.60 4.42 35.78
N LYS A 257 -5.97 5.10 34.69
CA LYS A 257 -5.52 6.46 34.36
C LYS A 257 -6.73 7.35 34.15
N ASP A 258 -6.64 8.59 34.58
CA ASP A 258 -7.74 9.56 34.51
C ASP A 258 -7.38 10.75 33.59
N SER A 259 -6.26 10.65 32.88
CA SER A 259 -5.69 11.71 32.04
C SER A 259 -6.41 11.90 30.71
N LEU A 260 -7.17 10.89 30.26
CA LEU A 260 -7.89 10.91 28.99
C LEU A 260 -9.31 10.40 29.15
N GLU A 261 -10.26 11.19 28.65
CA GLU A 261 -11.65 10.76 28.51
C GLU A 261 -11.84 9.97 27.21
N PRO A 262 -12.53 8.82 27.23
CA PRO A 262 -12.91 8.11 26.03
C PRO A 262 -13.76 9.00 25.12
N LYS A 263 -13.45 9.01 23.82
CA LYS A 263 -14.18 9.83 22.85
C LYS A 263 -14.13 9.21 21.46
N LYS A 264 -15.21 9.34 20.70
CA LYS A 264 -15.31 8.93 19.30
C LYS A 264 -15.45 10.14 18.38
N PHE A 265 -14.80 10.06 17.23
CA PHE A 265 -14.79 11.06 16.18
C PHE A 265 -15.17 10.36 14.87
N PRO A 266 -16.24 10.80 14.18
CA PRO A 266 -16.65 10.19 12.92
C PRO A 266 -15.63 10.44 11.81
N GLY A 267 -15.63 9.54 10.81
CA GLY A 267 -14.74 9.58 9.66
C GLY A 267 -15.20 10.47 8.52
#